data_AF-A0A7K9K8E4-F1
#
_entry.id   AF-A0A7K9K8E4-F1
#
_cell.length_a   1.000
_cell.length_b   1.000
_cell.length_c   1.000
_cell.angle_alpha   90.00
_cell.angle_beta   90.00
_cell.angle_gamma   90.00
#
_symmetry.space_group_name_H-M   'P 1'
#
loop_
_entity.id
_entity.type
_entity.pdbx_description
1 polymer ?
#
loop_
_entity_poly.entity_id
_entity_poly.type
_entity_poly.pdbx_seq_one_letter_code
_entity_poly.pdbx_strand_id
1 'polypeptide(L)'
;QVQRDPRFDDLSGEYKPEIFMKTYSFLDSIKKQEKEMVQKQLKKCRNMEQKEKLQWLLNRMTQQEQTQKKQQKLRERELSLKRQQRVLAKQGKKPFFLKKSEKRKLELAEKYAELKRSGKLESFLNKKRKRNAIKDKHHLPSQKNL
;
A
#
# COMPACT_ATOMS: atom_id res chain seq x y z
N GLN A 1 33.86 -23.55 8.20
CA GLN A 1 32.53 -23.92 7.67
C GLN A 1 31.55 -22.84 8.13
N VAL A 2 30.92 -22.10 7.21
CA VAL A 2 29.98 -21.02 7.60
C VAL A 2 28.70 -21.68 8.14
N GLN A 3 28.32 -21.35 9.38
CA GLN A 3 27.03 -21.77 9.93
C GLN A 3 25.92 -21.17 9.06
N ARG A 4 25.12 -22.03 8.45
CA ARG A 4 23.94 -21.61 7.67
C ARG A 4 22.76 -21.48 8.61
N ASP A 5 22.16 -20.29 8.67
CA ASP A 5 20.88 -20.09 9.35
C ASP A 5 19.77 -20.40 8.34
N PRO A 6 18.96 -21.45 8.54
CA PRO A 6 17.91 -21.85 7.60
C PRO A 6 16.84 -20.76 7.39
N ARG A 7 16.77 -19.72 8.24
CA ARG A 7 15.87 -18.57 8.02
C ARG A 7 16.39 -17.63 6.94
N PHE A 8 17.70 -17.63 6.72
CA PHE A 8 18.41 -16.70 5.83
C PHE A 8 19.22 -17.43 4.74
N ASP A 9 19.12 -18.76 4.67
CA ASP A 9 19.74 -19.57 3.63
C ASP A 9 18.84 -19.60 2.40
N ASP A 10 19.37 -19.22 1.24
CA ASP A 10 18.63 -19.13 -0.03
C ASP A 10 18.04 -20.48 -0.47
N LEU A 11 18.59 -21.59 0.03
CA LEU A 11 18.09 -22.96 -0.20
C LEU A 11 16.82 -23.30 0.58
N SER A 12 16.42 -22.48 1.57
CA SER A 12 15.28 -22.76 2.45
C SER A 12 13.93 -22.27 1.89
N GLY A 13 13.94 -21.69 0.68
CA GLY A 13 12.74 -21.31 -0.07
C GLY A 13 12.40 -19.82 -0.03
N GLU A 14 11.41 -19.43 -0.83
CA GLU A 14 11.03 -18.02 -1.01
C GLU A 14 9.87 -17.58 -0.13
N TYR A 15 9.90 -16.31 0.29
CA TYR A 15 8.80 -15.69 1.03
C TYR A 15 7.52 -15.64 0.18
N LYS A 16 6.48 -16.35 0.64
CA LYS A 16 5.14 -16.33 0.05
C LYS A 16 4.20 -15.51 0.95
N PRO A 17 3.85 -14.27 0.57
CA PRO A 17 3.00 -13.41 1.40
C PRO A 17 1.64 -14.02 1.71
N GLU A 18 1.09 -14.85 0.81
CA GLU A 18 -0.22 -15.48 1.02
C GLU A 18 -0.21 -16.51 2.14
N ILE A 19 0.84 -17.33 2.20
CA ILE A 19 1.01 -18.34 3.24
C ILE A 19 1.30 -17.64 4.56
N PHE A 20 2.18 -16.64 4.55
CA PHE A 20 2.51 -15.86 5.75
C PHE A 20 1.27 -15.22 6.39
N MET A 21 0.44 -14.53 5.59
CA MET A 21 -0.75 -13.86 6.14
C MET A 21 -1.78 -14.85 6.71
N LYS A 22 -1.84 -16.08 6.18
CA LYS A 22 -2.72 -17.13 6.71
C LYS A 22 -2.17 -17.76 7.98
N THR A 23 -0.90 -18.17 7.94
CA THR A 23 -0.21 -18.85 9.04
C THR A 23 0.00 -17.95 10.25
N TYR A 24 0.29 -16.68 10.02
CA TYR A 24 0.55 -15.68 11.06
C TYR A 24 -0.57 -14.64 11.18
N SER A 25 -1.82 -15.03 10.91
CA SER A 25 -2.99 -14.14 11.01
C SER A 25 -3.17 -13.54 12.41
N PHE A 26 -2.75 -14.24 13.46
CA PHE A 26 -2.77 -13.77 14.85
C PHE A 26 -1.89 -12.53 15.09
N LEU A 27 -0.90 -12.25 14.23
CA LEU A 27 -0.08 -11.05 14.35
C LEU A 27 -0.92 -9.79 14.16
N ASP A 28 -2.02 -9.85 13.42
CA ASP A 28 -2.88 -8.68 13.21
C ASP A 28 -3.58 -8.25 14.51
N SER A 29 -3.96 -9.20 15.37
CA SER A 29 -4.50 -8.87 16.71
C SER A 29 -3.45 -8.26 17.62
N ILE A 30 -2.21 -8.80 17.60
CA ILE A 30 -1.11 -8.28 18.42
C ILE A 30 -0.77 -6.85 18.00
N LYS A 31 -0.59 -6.61 16.69
CA LYS A 31 -0.31 -5.26 16.15
C LYS A 31 -1.39 -4.25 16.52
N LYS A 32 -2.66 -4.68 16.53
CA LYS A 32 -3.78 -3.82 16.93
C LYS A 32 -3.68 -3.44 18.41
N GLN A 33 -3.39 -4.41 19.28
CA GLN A 33 -3.18 -4.16 20.71
C GLN A 33 -1.97 -3.24 20.94
N GLU A 34 -0.84 -3.47 20.26
CA GLU A 34 0.33 -2.60 20.33
C GLU A 34 0.01 -1.17 19.93
N LYS A 35 -0.75 -0.98 18.85
CA LYS A 35 -1.18 0.34 18.40
C LYS A 35 -2.05 1.04 19.45
N GLU A 36 -2.97 0.31 20.08
CA GLU A 36 -3.80 0.83 21.17
C GLU A 36 -2.96 1.20 22.40
N MET A 37 -1.93 0.40 22.73
CA MET A 37 -1.00 0.72 23.82
C MET A 37 -0.23 2.02 23.54
N VAL A 38 0.32 2.19 22.32
CA VAL A 38 1.01 3.43 21.91
C VAL A 38 0.06 4.63 21.99
N GLN A 39 -1.20 4.49 21.56
CA GLN A 39 -2.20 5.56 21.70
C GLN A 39 -2.48 5.93 23.17
N LYS A 40 -2.58 4.93 24.05
CA LYS A 40 -2.77 5.16 25.49
C LYS A 40 -1.55 5.86 26.11
N GLN A 41 -0.34 5.46 25.74
CA GLN A 41 0.90 6.11 26.19
C GLN A 41 0.98 7.55 25.71
N LEU A 42 0.65 7.81 24.45
CA LEU A 42 0.64 9.15 23.86
C LEU A 42 -0.30 10.12 24.61
N LYS A 43 -1.46 9.63 25.06
CA LYS A 43 -2.42 10.41 25.86
C LYS A 43 -1.91 10.74 27.27
N LYS A 44 -1.12 9.85 27.88
CA LYS A 44 -0.58 10.00 29.24
C LYS A 44 0.74 10.78 29.27
N CYS A 45 1.47 10.82 28.16
CA CYS A 45 2.79 11.42 28.08
C CYS A 45 2.74 12.94 28.25
N ARG A 46 3.46 13.46 29.25
CA ARG A 46 3.63 14.90 29.49
C ARG A 46 4.89 15.46 28.84
N ASN A 47 5.93 14.64 28.69
CA ASN A 47 7.18 15.04 28.03
C ASN A 47 6.97 15.20 26.52
N MET A 48 7.37 16.37 25.98
CA MET A 48 7.21 16.72 24.57
C MET A 48 8.03 15.84 23.62
N GLU A 49 9.29 15.56 23.94
CA GLU A 49 10.17 14.78 23.08
C GLU A 49 9.68 13.31 22.96
N GLN A 50 9.26 12.73 24.08
CA GLN A 50 8.67 11.39 24.10
C GLN A 50 7.33 11.36 23.36
N LYS A 51 6.53 12.43 23.46
CA LYS A 51 5.26 12.56 22.74
C LYS A 51 5.47 12.59 21.23
N GLU A 52 6.47 13.32 20.74
CA GLU A 52 6.84 13.32 19.32
C GLU A 52 7.29 11.95 18.82
N LYS A 53 8.14 11.25 19.59
CA LYS A 53 8.57 9.88 19.28
C LYS A 53 7.38 8.91 19.18
N LEU A 54 6.45 8.98 20.15
CA LEU A 54 5.23 8.15 20.14
C LEU A 54 4.28 8.51 18.98
N GLN A 55 4.15 9.80 18.65
CA GLN A 55 3.35 10.26 17.52
C GLN A 55 3.92 9.73 16.20
N TRP A 56 5.24 9.80 16.03
CA TRP A 56 5.94 9.27 14.86
C TRP A 56 5.73 7.75 14.73
N LEU A 57 5.88 7.01 15.83
CA LEU A 57 5.65 5.57 15.85
C LEU A 57 4.21 5.23 15.46
N LEU A 58 3.22 5.93 16.03
CA LEU A 58 1.81 5.72 15.71
C LEU A 58 1.50 5.99 14.23
N ASN A 59 2.09 7.05 13.68
CA ASN A 59 1.97 7.38 12.26
C ASN A 59 2.56 6.26 11.39
N ARG A 60 3.75 5.75 11.73
CA ARG A 60 4.39 4.63 11.02
C ARG A 60 3.53 3.37 11.06
N MET A 61 3.03 2.97 12.22
CA MET A 61 2.14 1.80 12.37
C MET A 61 0.88 1.96 11.52
N THR A 62 0.28 3.16 11.53
CA THR A 62 -0.93 3.44 10.74
C THR A 62 -0.67 3.39 9.24
N GLN A 63 0.47 3.92 8.78
CA GLN A 63 0.86 3.86 7.36
C GLN A 63 1.13 2.43 6.90
N GLN A 64 1.80 1.62 7.73
CA GLN A 64 2.05 0.21 7.43
C GLN A 64 0.75 -0.57 7.32
N GLU A 65 -0.19 -0.38 8.26
CA GLU A 65 -1.52 -1.00 8.22
C GLU A 65 -2.31 -0.61 6.96
N GLN A 66 -2.33 0.68 6.61
CA GLN A 66 -3.00 1.15 5.40
C GLN A 66 -2.38 0.56 4.13
N THR A 67 -1.05 0.45 4.09
CA THR A 67 -0.33 -0.15 2.96
C THR A 67 -0.68 -1.63 2.82
N GLN A 68 -0.65 -2.38 3.92
CA GLN A 68 -1.01 -3.80 3.95
C GLN A 68 -2.47 -4.01 3.48
N LYS A 69 -3.43 -3.24 4.01
CA LYS A 69 -4.84 -3.30 3.60
C LYS A 69 -5.03 -3.00 2.12
N LYS A 70 -4.31 -2.00 1.59
CA LYS A 70 -4.36 -1.67 0.16
C LYS A 70 -3.85 -2.83 -0.69
N GLN A 71 -2.71 -3.42 -0.33
CA GLN A 71 -2.15 -4.57 -1.04
C GLN A 71 -3.09 -5.78 -1.01
N GLN A 72 -3.71 -6.04 0.14
CA GLN A 72 -4.70 -7.11 0.30
C GLN A 72 -5.92 -6.88 -0.60
N LYS A 73 -6.50 -5.67 -0.61
CA LYS A 73 -7.63 -5.33 -1.50
C LYS A 73 -7.31 -5.53 -2.97
N LEU A 74 -6.12 -5.09 -3.41
CA LEU A 74 -5.67 -5.30 -4.79
C LEU A 74 -5.59 -6.79 -5.12
N ARG A 75 -4.99 -7.58 -4.23
CA ARG A 75 -4.88 -9.04 -4.39
C ARG A 75 -6.26 -9.71 -4.45
N GLU A 76 -7.15 -9.36 -3.54
CA GLU A 76 -8.52 -9.89 -3.50
C GLU A 76 -9.28 -9.59 -4.80
N ARG A 77 -9.14 -8.37 -5.32
CA ARG A 77 -9.71 -7.98 -6.62
C ARG A 77 -9.15 -8.82 -7.76
N GLU A 78 -7.83 -9.01 -7.82
CA GLU A 78 -7.20 -9.84 -8.85
C GLU A 78 -7.65 -11.30 -8.77
N LEU A 79 -7.73 -11.86 -7.56
CA LEU A 79 -8.20 -13.22 -7.33
C LEU A 79 -9.67 -13.36 -7.74
N SER A 80 -10.51 -12.38 -7.41
CA SER A 80 -11.92 -12.36 -7.80
C SER A 80 -12.08 -12.36 -9.33
N LEU A 81 -11.35 -11.49 -10.04
CA LEU A 81 -11.34 -11.46 -11.50
C LEU A 81 -10.87 -12.79 -12.09
N LYS A 82 -9.79 -13.38 -11.57
CA LYS A 82 -9.31 -14.71 -12.02
C LYS A 82 -10.35 -15.80 -11.80
N ARG A 83 -11.07 -15.78 -10.67
CA ARG A 83 -12.16 -16.72 -10.37
C ARG A 83 -13.31 -16.57 -11.37
N GLN A 84 -13.75 -15.34 -11.64
CA GLN A 84 -14.80 -15.05 -12.63
C GLN A 84 -14.40 -15.56 -14.02
N GLN A 85 -13.19 -15.26 -14.48
CA GLN A 85 -12.70 -15.74 -15.77
C GLN A 85 -12.62 -17.28 -15.83
N ARG A 86 -12.24 -17.94 -14.73
CA ARG A 86 -12.25 -19.41 -14.65
C ARG A 86 -13.65 -19.99 -14.78
N VAL A 87 -14.66 -19.35 -14.19
CA VAL A 87 -16.06 -19.78 -14.33
C VAL A 87 -16.54 -19.62 -15.78
N LEU A 88 -16.25 -18.49 -16.43
CA LEU A 88 -16.59 -18.28 -17.83
C LEU A 88 -15.90 -19.29 -18.76
N ALA A 89 -14.63 -19.62 -18.47
CA ALA A 89 -13.88 -20.65 -19.18
C ALA A 89 -14.54 -22.03 -19.07
N LYS A 90 -14.99 -22.40 -17.87
CA LYS A 90 -15.72 -23.66 -17.64
C LYS A 90 -17.04 -23.72 -18.39
N GLN A 91 -17.67 -22.57 -18.65
CA GLN A 91 -18.88 -22.44 -19.47
C GLN A 91 -18.57 -22.44 -20.99
N GLY A 92 -17.32 -22.63 -21.39
CA GLY A 92 -16.89 -22.64 -22.80
C GLY A 92 -16.62 -21.26 -23.40
N LYS A 93 -16.77 -20.17 -22.64
CA LYS A 93 -16.45 -18.82 -23.12
C LYS A 93 -14.94 -18.57 -23.06
N LYS A 94 -14.40 -17.85 -24.04
CA LYS A 94 -12.97 -17.51 -24.09
C LYS A 94 -12.60 -16.61 -22.90
N PRO A 95 -11.64 -17.01 -22.04
CA PRO A 95 -11.17 -16.16 -20.95
C PRO A 95 -10.55 -14.87 -21.49
N PHE A 96 -10.89 -13.73 -20.89
CA PHE A 96 -10.34 -12.43 -21.25
C PHE A 96 -9.53 -11.83 -20.10
N PHE A 97 -8.30 -11.44 -20.38
CA PHE A 97 -7.40 -10.81 -19.43
C PHE A 97 -7.13 -9.37 -19.83
N LEU A 98 -7.46 -8.43 -18.94
CA LEU A 98 -7.19 -7.02 -19.15
C LEU A 98 -5.68 -6.75 -19.25
N LYS A 99 -5.30 -5.95 -20.25
CA LYS A 99 -3.94 -5.41 -20.38
C LYS A 99 -3.58 -4.58 -19.13
N LYS A 100 -2.28 -4.49 -18.82
CA LYS A 100 -1.78 -3.71 -17.67
C LYS A 100 -2.22 -2.23 -17.74
N SER A 101 -2.28 -1.64 -18.93
CA SER A 101 -2.76 -0.27 -19.17
C SER A 101 -4.23 -0.10 -18.77
N GLU A 102 -5.09 -1.04 -19.18
CA GLU A 102 -6.52 -1.01 -18.89
C GLU A 102 -6.79 -1.20 -17.39
N LYS A 103 -6.07 -2.13 -16.74
CA LYS A 103 -6.11 -2.27 -15.27
C LYS A 103 -5.78 -0.95 -14.57
N ARG A 104 -4.72 -0.27 -15.02
CA ARG A 104 -4.30 1.01 -14.45
C ARG A 104 -5.36 2.11 -14.65
N LYS A 105 -6.03 2.15 -15.80
CA LYS A 105 -7.15 3.08 -16.03
C LYS A 105 -8.31 2.83 -15.05
N LEU A 106 -8.69 1.57 -14.83
CA LEU A 106 -9.72 1.19 -13.88
C LEU A 106 -9.36 1.58 -12.44
N GLU A 107 -8.12 1.31 -12.02
CA GLU A 107 -7.63 1.74 -10.69
C GLU A 107 -7.64 3.26 -10.52
N LEU A 108 -7.27 4.00 -11.56
CA LEU A 108 -7.30 5.46 -11.54
C LEU A 108 -8.73 6.01 -11.48
N ALA A 109 -9.66 5.39 -12.21
CA ALA A 109 -11.07 5.77 -12.20
C ALA A 109 -11.69 5.53 -10.82
N GLU A 110 -11.41 4.38 -10.20
CA GLU A 110 -11.88 4.06 -8.84
C GLU A 110 -11.31 5.03 -7.81
N LYS A 111 -10.00 5.32 -7.88
CA LYS A 111 -9.35 6.30 -7.01
C LYS A 111 -9.93 7.70 -7.19
N TYR A 112 -10.25 8.09 -8.42
CA TYR A 112 -10.89 9.37 -8.72
C TYR A 112 -12.28 9.44 -8.08
N ALA A 113 -13.09 8.39 -8.22
CA ALA A 113 -14.41 8.30 -7.61
C ALA A 113 -14.34 8.37 -6.07
N GLU A 114 -13.38 7.65 -5.47
CA GLU A 114 -13.14 7.70 -4.02
C GLU A 114 -12.78 9.12 -3.55
N LEU A 115 -11.87 9.80 -4.24
CA LEU A 115 -11.45 11.17 -3.93
C LEU A 115 -12.58 12.19 -4.13
N LYS A 116 -13.42 11.99 -5.15
CA LYS A 116 -14.61 12.80 -5.40
C LYS A 116 -15.61 12.64 -4.25
N ARG A 117 -15.90 11.40 -3.86
CA ARG A 117 -16.78 11.08 -2.72
C ARG A 117 -16.25 11.63 -1.40
N SER A 118 -14.93 11.65 -1.20
CA SER A 118 -14.32 12.18 0.01
C SER A 118 -14.14 13.71 0.01
N GLY A 119 -14.51 14.42 -1.07
CA GLY A 119 -14.30 15.87 -1.22
C GLY A 119 -12.83 16.30 -1.34
N LYS A 120 -11.89 15.37 -1.52
CA LYS A 120 -10.43 15.66 -1.54
C LYS A 120 -9.85 15.74 -2.95
N LEU A 121 -10.70 15.66 -3.96
CA LEU A 121 -10.31 15.61 -5.37
C LEU A 121 -9.52 16.85 -5.80
N GLU A 122 -10.04 18.04 -5.57
CA GLU A 122 -9.38 19.30 -5.98
C GLU A 122 -8.01 19.48 -5.32
N SER A 123 -7.91 19.22 -4.02
CA SER A 123 -6.63 19.25 -3.31
C SER A 123 -5.61 18.28 -3.92
N PHE A 124 -6.06 17.06 -4.25
CA PHE A 124 -5.21 16.06 -4.91
C PHE A 124 -4.76 16.51 -6.30
N LEU A 125 -5.67 17.06 -7.12
CA LEU A 125 -5.36 17.56 -8.44
C LEU A 125 -4.40 18.75 -8.38
N ASN A 126 -4.61 19.70 -7.47
CA ASN A 126 -3.70 20.83 -7.26
C ASN A 126 -2.29 20.37 -6.87
N LYS A 127 -2.17 19.42 -5.93
CA LYS A 127 -0.86 18.81 -5.58
C LYS A 127 -0.23 18.06 -6.75
N LYS A 128 -1.03 17.46 -7.64
CA LYS A 128 -0.53 16.78 -8.83
C LYS A 128 -0.05 17.78 -9.89
N ARG A 129 -0.83 18.83 -10.16
CA ARG A 129 -0.48 19.95 -11.05
C ARG A 129 0.84 20.60 -10.61
N LYS A 130 0.97 20.94 -9.33
CA LYS A 130 2.21 21.51 -8.76
C LYS A 130 3.44 20.60 -8.97
N ARG A 131 3.30 19.29 -8.70
CA ARG A 131 4.38 18.32 -8.90
C ARG A 131 4.77 18.17 -10.37
N ASN A 132 3.79 18.19 -11.28
CA ASN A 132 4.06 18.14 -12.71
C ASN A 132 4.79 19.40 -13.17
N ALA A 133 4.31 20.59 -12.78
CA ALA A 133 4.96 21.86 -13.12
C ALA A 133 6.43 21.93 -12.65
N ILE A 134 6.73 21.41 -11.45
CA ILE A 134 8.13 21.31 -10.96
C ILE A 134 8.96 20.38 -11.84
N LYS A 135 8.42 19.21 -12.22
CA LYS A 135 9.10 18.29 -13.14
C LYS A 135 9.33 18.92 -14.50
N ASP A 136 8.33 19.59 -15.06
CA ASP A 136 8.42 20.25 -16.35
C ASP A 136 9.46 21.37 -16.31
N LYS A 137 9.53 22.13 -15.20
CA LYS A 137 10.57 23.14 -14.96
C LYS A 137 11.99 22.55 -15.01
N HIS A 138 12.21 21.32 -14.53
CA HIS A 138 13.53 20.67 -14.64
C HIS A 138 13.93 20.32 -16.07
N HIS A 139 12.98 20.21 -17.00
CA HIS A 139 13.25 19.94 -18.42
C HIS A 139 13.36 21.22 -19.25
N LEU A 140 13.05 22.38 -18.67
CA LEU A 140 13.29 23.66 -19.32
C LEU A 140 14.77 24.02 -19.19
N PRO A 141 15.38 24.61 -20.24
CA PRO A 141 16.74 25.11 -20.13
C PRO A 141 16.80 26.15 -19.00
N SER A 142 17.68 25.91 -18.04
CA SER A 142 18.01 26.92 -17.02
C SER A 142 18.60 28.11 -17.76
N GLN A 143 17.98 29.28 -17.67
CA GLN A 143 18.70 30.52 -17.97
C GLN A 143 19.84 30.63 -16.94
N LYS A 144 21.01 30.10 -17.31
CA LYS A 144 22.28 30.52 -16.73
C LYS A 144 22.49 31.91 -17.32
N ASN A 145 22.26 32.93 -16.50
CA ASN A 145 22.34 34.32 -16.92
C ASN A 145 23.73 34.65 -17.49
N LEU A 146 23.72 35.51 -18.51
CA LEU A 146 24.77 36.51 -18.74
C LEU A 146 24.90 37.40 -17.50
#